data_AF-A0A975KGC2-F1
#
_entry.id   AF-A0A975KGC2-F1
#
_cell.length_a   1.000
_cell.length_b   1.000
_cell.length_c   1.000
_cell.angle_alpha   90.00
_cell.angle_beta   90.00
_cell.angle_gamma   90.00
#
_symmetry.space_group_name_H-M   'P 1'
#
loop_
_entity.id
_entity.type
_entity.pdbx_description
1 polymer ?
#
loop_
_entity_poly.entity_id
_entity_poly.type
_entity_poly.pdbx_seq_one_letter_code
_entity_poly.pdbx_strand_id
1 'polypeptide(L)'
;MADKRMNEFKEVDKVDKLLGLDDSGNGCCIRNDVLLDNLFQVRGTVSSDLDNYTSNGVYGINKDVYNIGLCGLGMLIVFSAPGTAYGGNPIVQFVINSNGVIITRIKWHVNDWSDWRTISFT
;
A
#
# COMPACT_ATOMS: atom_id res chain seq x y z
N MET A 1 -19.87 34.45 5.95
CA MET A 1 -18.93 34.17 4.85
C MET A 1 -19.71 33.46 3.77
N ALA A 2 -19.56 33.83 2.51
CA ALA A 2 -20.19 33.13 1.39
C ALA A 2 -19.29 31.99 0.93
N ASP A 3 -19.88 30.86 0.52
CA ASP A 3 -19.15 29.78 -0.12
C ASP A 3 -18.53 30.25 -1.44
N LYS A 4 -17.31 29.80 -1.71
CA LYS A 4 -16.63 30.07 -2.98
C LYS A 4 -16.99 29.02 -4.01
N ARG A 5 -17.19 29.45 -5.25
CA ARG A 5 -17.32 28.54 -6.39
C ARG A 5 -15.95 27.95 -6.72
N MET A 6 -15.93 26.76 -7.33
CA MET A 6 -14.69 26.04 -7.66
C MET A 6 -13.71 26.88 -8.49
N ASN A 7 -14.23 27.67 -9.44
CA ASN A 7 -13.44 28.55 -10.30
C ASN A 7 -12.91 29.81 -9.59
N GLU A 8 -13.27 30.02 -8.32
CA GLU A 8 -12.79 31.13 -7.48
C GLU A 8 -11.68 30.66 -6.51
N PHE A 9 -11.35 29.38 -6.52
CA PHE A 9 -10.19 28.87 -5.82
C PHE A 9 -8.91 29.33 -6.51
N LYS A 10 -7.97 29.83 -5.68
CA LYS A 10 -6.64 30.23 -6.12
C LYS A 10 -5.70 29.06 -5.95
N GLU A 11 -4.74 28.95 -6.86
CA GLU A 11 -3.59 28.07 -6.68
C GLU A 11 -2.80 28.53 -5.44
N VAL A 12 -2.33 27.58 -4.63
CA VAL A 12 -1.57 27.82 -3.41
C VAL A 12 -0.44 26.81 -3.31
N ASP A 13 0.73 27.26 -2.84
CA ASP A 13 1.90 26.38 -2.63
C ASP A 13 1.75 25.48 -1.38
N LYS A 14 0.79 25.81 -0.51
CA LYS A 14 0.50 25.07 0.71
C LYS A 14 -0.99 25.10 1.00
N VAL A 15 -1.56 23.93 1.22
CA VAL A 15 -2.91 23.73 1.77
C VAL A 15 -2.75 23.46 3.27
N ASP A 16 -3.59 24.00 4.16
CA ASP A 16 -3.50 23.70 5.61
C ASP A 16 -4.31 22.43 5.99
N LYS A 17 -5.42 22.20 5.29
CA LYS A 17 -6.30 21.03 5.44
C LYS A 17 -7.11 20.81 4.18
N LEU A 18 -7.38 19.56 3.86
CA LEU A 18 -8.38 19.19 2.84
C LEU A 18 -9.71 18.94 3.53
N LEU A 19 -10.78 19.49 2.97
CA LEU A 19 -12.14 19.33 3.48
C LEU A 19 -12.89 18.30 2.63
N GLY A 20 -13.62 17.40 3.28
CA GLY A 20 -14.39 16.35 2.62
C GLY A 20 -15.62 15.97 3.44
N LEU A 21 -16.28 14.90 3.01
CA LEU A 21 -17.33 14.23 3.78
C LEU A 21 -16.78 12.91 4.32
N ASP A 22 -17.14 12.53 5.54
CA ASP A 22 -16.92 11.18 6.05
C ASP A 22 -17.94 10.18 5.45
N ASP A 23 -17.79 8.88 5.76
CA ASP A 23 -18.68 7.82 5.28
C ASP A 23 -20.14 7.98 5.73
N SER A 24 -20.40 8.88 6.69
CA SER A 24 -21.74 9.23 7.19
C SER A 24 -22.26 10.55 6.62
N GLY A 25 -21.53 11.19 5.70
CA GLY A 25 -21.91 12.45 5.07
C GLY A 25 -21.66 13.69 5.93
N ASN A 26 -20.90 13.59 7.03
CA ASN A 26 -20.54 14.76 7.84
C ASN A 26 -19.28 15.43 7.30
N GLY A 27 -19.22 16.76 7.40
CA GLY A 27 -18.04 17.53 7.04
C GLY A 27 -16.84 17.14 7.92
N CYS A 28 -15.75 16.71 7.29
CA CYS A 28 -14.52 16.32 7.95
C CYS A 28 -13.31 17.04 7.35
N CYS A 29 -12.17 17.01 8.07
CA CYS A 29 -10.91 17.52 7.56
C CYS A 29 -9.83 16.43 7.58
N ILE A 30 -9.15 16.27 6.45
CA ILE A 30 -7.95 15.45 6.33
C ILE A 30 -6.76 16.36 6.61
N ARG A 31 -5.97 16.02 7.64
CA ARG A 31 -4.74 16.73 7.94
C ARG A 31 -3.68 16.40 6.88
N ASN A 32 -2.81 17.34 6.55
CA ASN A 32 -1.79 17.11 5.52
C ASN A 32 -0.79 16.01 5.89
N ASP A 33 -0.50 15.82 7.17
CA ASP A 33 0.40 14.79 7.69
C ASP A 33 -0.13 13.37 7.42
N VAL A 34 -1.45 13.21 7.22
CA VAL A 34 -2.10 11.92 6.96
C VAL A 34 -2.66 11.81 5.53
N LEU A 35 -2.48 12.83 4.69
CA LEU A 35 -3.03 12.85 3.34
C LEU A 35 -2.50 11.68 2.50
N LEU A 36 -1.22 11.34 2.69
CA LEU A 36 -0.58 10.21 2.03
C LEU A 36 -0.68 8.89 2.83
N ASP A 37 -1.04 8.93 4.12
CA ASP A 37 -1.26 7.72 4.92
C ASP A 37 -2.40 6.87 4.34
N ASN A 38 -3.43 7.52 3.81
CA ASN A 38 -4.52 6.83 3.10
C ASN A 38 -4.10 6.29 1.72
N LEU A 39 -3.02 6.80 1.13
CA LEU A 39 -2.42 6.31 -0.11
C LEU A 39 -1.46 5.13 0.15
N PHE A 40 -0.77 5.11 1.30
CA PHE A 40 0.07 4.01 1.78
C PHE A 40 -0.53 3.35 3.02
N GLN A 41 -1.71 2.74 2.85
CA GLN A 41 -2.47 2.17 3.97
C GLN A 41 -1.64 1.15 4.74
N VAL A 42 -1.33 1.44 6.00
CA VAL A 42 -0.85 0.45 6.97
C VAL A 42 -2.03 -0.46 7.31
N ARG A 43 -1.89 -1.76 7.01
CA ARG A 43 -2.99 -2.74 7.08
C ARG A 43 -2.86 -3.73 8.24
N GLY A 44 -1.98 -3.45 9.20
CA GLY A 44 -1.75 -4.30 10.36
C GLY A 44 -0.62 -5.31 10.15
N THR A 45 -0.69 -6.46 10.81
CA THR A 45 0.37 -7.47 10.82
C THR A 45 0.00 -8.67 9.96
N VAL A 46 0.99 -9.27 9.29
CA VAL A 46 0.84 -10.55 8.60
C VAL A 46 0.51 -11.65 9.63
N SER A 47 -0.51 -12.44 9.35
CA SER A 47 -1.04 -13.51 10.23
C SER A 47 -1.42 -14.78 9.46
N SER A 48 -1.15 -14.83 8.15
CA SER A 48 -1.42 -15.98 7.28
C SER A 48 -0.40 -16.05 6.15
N ASP A 49 -0.59 -17.00 5.22
CA ASP A 49 0.21 -17.09 3.99
C ASP A 49 0.27 -15.74 3.24
N LEU A 50 1.45 -15.40 2.73
CA LEU A 50 1.70 -14.15 2.00
C LEU A 50 0.89 -14.06 0.69
N ASP A 51 0.42 -15.20 0.16
CA ASP A 51 -0.47 -15.26 -1.01
C ASP A 51 -1.82 -14.57 -0.79
N ASN A 52 -2.27 -14.51 0.47
CA ASN A 52 -3.55 -13.90 0.84
C ASN A 52 -3.52 -12.36 0.80
N TYR A 53 -2.33 -11.76 0.73
CA TYR A 53 -2.12 -10.31 0.81
C TYR A 53 -2.08 -9.69 -0.58
N THR A 54 -3.25 -9.46 -1.17
CA THR A 54 -3.42 -9.02 -2.56
C THR A 54 -3.81 -7.55 -2.72
N SER A 55 -4.07 -6.85 -1.61
CA SER A 55 -4.51 -5.45 -1.60
C SER A 55 -3.35 -4.49 -1.37
N ASN A 56 -3.37 -3.35 -2.09
CA ASN A 56 -2.41 -2.25 -1.94
C ASN A 56 -2.20 -1.85 -0.48
N GLY A 57 -0.98 -1.92 0.03
CA GLY A 57 -0.68 -1.46 1.39
C GLY A 57 0.61 -2.03 1.98
N VAL A 58 0.87 -1.64 3.22
CA VAL A 58 2.03 -2.06 4.01
C VAL A 58 1.55 -2.86 5.23
N TYR A 59 2.15 -4.02 5.46
CA TYR A 59 1.86 -4.88 6.60
C TYR A 59 3.14 -5.11 7.40
N GLY A 60 3.06 -5.11 8.72
CA GLY A 60 4.16 -5.54 9.57
C GLY A 60 4.35 -7.06 9.50
N ILE A 61 5.59 -7.53 9.50
CA ILE A 61 5.93 -8.95 9.58
C ILE A 61 6.52 -9.22 10.96
N ASN A 62 5.87 -10.12 11.70
CA ASN A 62 6.48 -10.75 12.87
C ASN A 62 7.37 -11.92 12.44
N LYS A 63 8.34 -12.28 13.29
CA LYS A 63 9.21 -13.43 13.04
C LYS A 63 8.37 -14.72 13.02
N ASP A 64 8.19 -15.29 11.84
CA ASP A 64 7.39 -16.50 11.62
C ASP A 64 7.84 -17.23 10.33
N VAL A 65 7.27 -18.40 10.08
CA VAL A 65 7.47 -19.19 8.86
C VAL A 65 6.37 -18.85 7.86
N TYR A 66 6.77 -18.38 6.70
CA TYR A 66 5.88 -18.11 5.57
C TYR A 66 6.32 -18.92 4.34
N ASN A 67 5.67 -18.72 3.19
CA ASN A 67 6.03 -19.34 1.91
C ASN A 67 7.41 -18.90 1.35
N ILE A 68 8.17 -18.09 2.10
CA ILE A 68 9.59 -17.73 1.88
C ILE A 68 10.56 -18.45 2.82
N GLY A 69 10.06 -19.35 3.69
CA GLY A 69 10.81 -19.89 4.82
C GLY A 69 10.72 -18.98 6.05
N LEU A 70 11.71 -19.07 6.95
CA LEU A 70 11.76 -18.25 8.16
C LEU A 70 12.02 -16.79 7.78
N CYS A 71 11.03 -15.93 7.99
CA CYS A 71 11.20 -14.50 7.86
C CYS A 71 11.52 -13.88 9.23
N GLY A 72 12.46 -12.95 9.26
CA GLY A 72 12.70 -12.11 10.43
C GLY A 72 11.56 -11.10 10.64
N LEU A 73 11.72 -10.23 11.64
CA LEU A 73 10.89 -9.02 11.73
C LEU A 73 11.02 -8.20 10.45
N GLY A 74 10.00 -7.48 10.02
CA GLY A 74 10.08 -6.69 8.80
C GLY A 74 8.76 -6.10 8.35
N MET A 75 8.64 -5.88 7.05
CA MET A 75 7.41 -5.41 6.41
C MET A 75 7.15 -6.12 5.08
N LEU A 76 5.86 -6.34 4.80
CA LEU A 76 5.35 -6.72 3.48
C LEU A 76 4.75 -5.46 2.83
N ILE A 77 5.20 -5.15 1.63
CA ILE A 77 4.64 -4.09 0.78
C ILE A 77 3.97 -4.75 -0.40
N VAL A 78 2.70 -4.41 -0.65
CA VAL A 78 1.92 -4.97 -1.75
C VAL A 78 1.48 -3.84 -2.66
N PHE A 79 1.80 -3.95 -3.96
CA PHE A 79 1.19 -3.13 -5.01
C PHE A 79 0.35 -4.03 -5.92
N SER A 80 -0.90 -3.63 -6.14
CA SER A 80 -1.94 -4.35 -6.86
C SER A 80 -2.59 -3.39 -7.82
N ALA A 81 -2.61 -3.76 -9.11
CA ALA A 81 -3.10 -2.92 -10.18
C ALA A 81 -4.21 -3.67 -10.96
N PRO A 82 -5.40 -3.85 -10.36
CA PRO A 82 -6.48 -4.60 -10.98
C PRO A 82 -7.01 -3.92 -12.25
N GLY A 83 -7.36 -4.72 -13.26
CA GLY A 83 -7.93 -4.27 -14.53
C GLY A 83 -6.94 -3.52 -15.43
N THR A 84 -5.63 -3.68 -15.18
CA THR A 84 -4.59 -2.96 -15.93
C THR A 84 -4.09 -3.75 -17.13
N ALA A 85 -2.82 -4.13 -17.19
CA ALA A 85 -2.15 -4.63 -18.39
C ALA A 85 -2.92 -5.77 -19.09
N TYR A 86 -3.46 -5.49 -20.28
CA TYR A 86 -4.36 -6.37 -21.04
C TYR A 86 -5.57 -6.91 -20.24
N GLY A 87 -6.12 -6.12 -19.32
CA GLY A 87 -7.23 -6.54 -18.45
C GLY A 87 -6.81 -7.43 -17.28
N GLY A 88 -5.51 -7.64 -17.09
CA GLY A 88 -4.94 -8.42 -15.98
C GLY A 88 -4.93 -7.69 -14.65
N ASN A 89 -4.56 -8.42 -13.60
CA ASN A 89 -4.45 -7.92 -12.22
C ASN A 89 -3.04 -8.19 -11.67
N PRO A 90 -1.99 -7.53 -12.20
CA PRO A 90 -0.64 -7.69 -11.67
C PRO A 90 -0.58 -7.27 -10.20
N ILE A 91 0.06 -8.11 -9.39
CA ILE A 91 0.35 -7.84 -7.98
C ILE A 91 1.84 -8.08 -7.74
N VAL A 92 2.57 -7.07 -7.27
CA VAL A 92 3.94 -7.22 -6.81
C VAL A 92 3.98 -7.14 -5.30
N GLN A 93 4.80 -8.01 -4.70
CA GLN A 93 5.08 -8.01 -3.28
C GLN A 93 6.57 -7.78 -3.03
N PHE A 94 6.87 -7.02 -1.98
CA PHE A 94 8.20 -6.88 -1.42
C PHE A 94 8.16 -7.26 0.05
N VAL A 95 9.03 -8.17 0.46
CA VAL A 95 9.36 -8.42 1.86
C VAL A 95 10.68 -7.72 2.14
N ILE A 96 10.67 -6.77 3.06
CA ILE A 96 11.88 -6.10 3.54
C ILE A 96 12.05 -6.53 5.00
N ASN A 97 13.06 -7.36 5.27
CA ASN A 97 13.32 -7.83 6.62
C ASN A 97 14.16 -6.80 7.42
N SER A 98 14.23 -7.00 8.73
CA SER A 98 14.93 -6.13 9.68
C SER A 98 16.44 -6.07 9.45
N ASN A 99 16.99 -6.99 8.66
CA ASN A 99 18.40 -7.05 8.31
C ASN A 99 18.68 -6.38 6.95
N GLY A 100 17.67 -5.74 6.34
CA GLY A 100 17.79 -5.01 5.07
C GLY A 100 17.75 -5.90 3.82
N VAL A 101 17.50 -7.21 3.96
CA VAL A 101 17.29 -8.08 2.80
C VAL A 101 15.92 -7.79 2.20
N ILE A 102 15.91 -7.53 0.90
CA ILE A 102 14.69 -7.31 0.14
C ILE A 102 14.43 -8.52 -0.74
N ILE A 103 13.23 -9.09 -0.65
CA ILE A 103 12.79 -10.21 -1.47
C ILE A 103 11.51 -9.78 -2.19
N THR A 104 11.38 -10.10 -3.47
CA THR A 104 10.23 -9.72 -4.28
C THR A 104 9.67 -10.89 -5.06
N ARG A 105 8.38 -10.82 -5.39
CA ARG A 105 7.71 -11.70 -6.35
C ARG A 105 6.57 -10.97 -7.02
N ILE A 106 6.06 -11.55 -8.10
CA ILE A 106 4.92 -11.03 -8.83
C ILE A 106 3.86 -12.12 -9.05
N LYS A 107 2.59 -11.74 -8.94
CA LYS A 107 1.45 -12.46 -9.48
C LYS A 107 1.02 -11.76 -10.75
N TRP A 108 1.05 -12.47 -11.87
CA TRP A 108 0.57 -11.93 -13.14
C TRP A 108 -0.86 -12.40 -13.46
N HIS A 109 -1.16 -13.67 -13.17
CA HIS A 109 -2.46 -14.30 -13.41
C HIS A 109 -3.11 -14.77 -12.10
N VAL A 110 -4.41 -15.07 -12.10
CA VAL A 110 -5.24 -15.28 -10.88
C VAL A 110 -4.70 -16.37 -9.95
N ASN A 111 -3.91 -17.32 -10.44
CA ASN A 111 -3.38 -18.44 -9.65
C ASN A 111 -1.84 -18.56 -9.65
N ASP A 112 -1.12 -17.70 -10.38
CA ASP A 112 0.30 -17.93 -10.66
C ASP A 112 1.17 -16.85 -10.00
N TRP A 113 1.60 -17.13 -8.77
CA TRP A 113 2.71 -16.42 -8.14
C TRP A 113 4.03 -16.89 -8.73
N SER A 114 4.91 -15.97 -9.06
CA SER A 114 6.31 -16.31 -9.32
C SER A 114 7.00 -16.76 -8.03
N ASP A 115 8.10 -17.48 -8.19
CA ASP A 115 9.04 -17.68 -7.09
C ASP A 115 9.52 -16.34 -6.53
N TRP A 116 9.87 -16.35 -5.24
CA TRP A 116 10.50 -15.23 -4.57
C TRP A 116 11.95 -15.07 -5.00
N ARG A 117 12.37 -13.81 -5.21
CA ARG A 117 13.73 -13.45 -5.64
C ARG A 117 14.31 -12.38 -4.73
N THR A 118 15.55 -12.58 -4.28
CA THR A 118 16.27 -11.58 -3.50
C THR A 118 16.79 -10.46 -4.40
N ILE A 119 16.55 -9.21 -4.00
CA ILE A 119 17.16 -8.03 -4.62
C ILE A 119 18.50 -7.78 -3.94
N SER A 120 19.55 -7.64 -4.74
CA SER A 120 20.89 -7.23 -4.31
C SER A 120 21.31 -6.05 -5.14
N PHE A 121 21.85 -5.02 -4.50
CA PHE A 121 22.55 -3.94 -5.18
C PHE A 121 24.02 -4.32 -5.22
N THR A 122 24.57 -4.42 -6.43
CA THR A 122 26.00 -4.65 -6.68
C THR A 122 26.69 -3.33 -6.96
#